data_AF-A0A1F8N980-F1
#
_entry.id   AF-A0A1F8N980-F1
#
_cell.length_a   1.000
_cell.length_b   1.000
_cell.length_c   1.000
_cell.angle_alpha   90.00
_cell.angle_beta   90.00
_cell.angle_gamma   90.00
#
_symmetry.space_group_name_H-M   'P 1'
#
loop_
_entity.id
_entity.type
_entity.pdbx_description
1 polymer ?
#
loop_
_entity_poly.entity_id
_entity_poly.type
_entity_poly.pdbx_seq_one_letter_code
_entity_poly.pdbx_strand_id
1 'polypeptide(L)'
;MICVSFIIGIVFNVWFAYMDYAVVIEKRGVGEAIGRAWSVMRDNIGPVAILYIILFAVTLGVGLGLLILFAPSGVTIFLSMLPLITGSGALNTGLLTAGIVLFVLFIIASWIVQAVMTVWETAVMIFAYQEFIKKSPLPAAPTETQPQIAA
;
A
#
# COMPACT_ATOMS: atom_id res chain seq x y z
N MET A 1 18.89 14.67 -0.05
CA MET A 1 18.71 13.68 -1.13
C MET A 1 17.65 12.62 -0.80
N ILE A 2 17.60 12.11 0.44
CA ILE A 2 16.61 11.08 0.87
C ILE A 2 15.14 11.47 0.60
N CYS A 3 14.74 12.71 0.91
CA CYS A 3 13.35 13.15 0.70
C CYS A 3 12.93 13.15 -0.78
N VAL A 4 13.87 13.47 -1.68
CA VAL A 4 13.61 13.48 -3.13
C VAL A 4 13.48 12.04 -3.64
N SER A 5 14.37 11.14 -3.20
CA SER A 5 14.28 9.71 -3.54
C SER A 5 12.99 9.08 -3.04
N PHE A 6 12.50 9.47 -1.86
CA PHE A 6 11.23 8.99 -1.30
C PHE A 6 10.03 9.41 -2.16
N ILE A 7 9.95 10.69 -2.53
CA ILE A 7 8.86 11.19 -3.39
C ILE A 7 8.90 10.51 -4.76
N ILE A 8 10.09 10.38 -5.35
CA ILE A 8 10.26 9.68 -6.63
C ILE A 8 9.78 8.23 -6.50
N GLY A 9 10.15 7.53 -5.42
CA GLY A 9 9.71 6.15 -5.18
C GLY A 9 8.19 6.01 -5.13
N ILE A 10 7.49 6.95 -4.49
CA ILE A 10 6.02 6.97 -4.45
C ILE A 10 5.46 7.13 -5.86
N VAL A 11 5.96 8.11 -6.64
CA VAL A 11 5.47 8.36 -8.01
C VAL A 11 5.66 7.13 -8.91
N PHE A 12 6.83 6.48 -8.83
CA PHE A 12 7.06 5.26 -9.59
C PHE A 12 6.15 4.10 -9.16
N ASN A 13 5.92 3.95 -7.86
CA ASN A 13 5.02 2.93 -7.33
C ASN A 13 3.58 3.11 -7.86
N VAL A 14 3.07 4.35 -7.86
CA VAL A 14 1.78 4.71 -8.46
C VAL A 14 1.75 4.37 -9.94
N TRP A 15 2.79 4.78 -10.66
CA TRP A 15 2.86 4.63 -12.10
C TRP A 15 2.85 3.15 -12.52
N PHE A 16 3.61 2.29 -11.83
CA PHE A 16 3.59 0.85 -12.07
C PHE A 16 2.23 0.23 -11.72
N ALA A 17 1.61 0.62 -10.61
CA ALA A 17 0.28 0.13 -10.26
C ALA A 17 -0.76 0.50 -11.34
N TYR A 18 -0.72 1.73 -11.85
CA TYR A 18 -1.63 2.17 -12.92
C TYR A 18 -1.33 1.52 -14.27
N MET A 19 -0.07 1.16 -14.54
CA MET A 19 0.26 0.35 -15.72
C MET A 19 -0.39 -1.03 -15.65
N ASP A 20 -0.28 -1.72 -14.52
CA ASP A 20 -0.89 -3.04 -14.33
C ASP A 20 -2.42 -2.96 -14.49
N TYR A 21 -3.04 -1.93 -13.92
CA TYR A 21 -4.48 -1.71 -14.08
C TYR A 21 -4.87 -1.35 -15.52
N ALA A 22 -4.08 -0.56 -16.24
CA ALA A 22 -4.35 -0.24 -17.64
C ALA A 22 -4.26 -1.50 -18.53
N VAL A 23 -3.30 -2.39 -18.28
CA VAL A 23 -3.19 -3.66 -19.01
C VAL A 23 -4.37 -4.58 -18.69
N VAL A 24 -4.71 -4.73 -17.41
CA VAL A 24 -5.75 -5.69 -16.97
C VAL A 24 -7.17 -5.18 -17.28
N ILE A 25 -7.44 -3.90 -17.07
CA ILE A 25 -8.79 -3.31 -17.18
C ILE A 25 -9.07 -2.79 -18.60
N GLU A 26 -8.13 -2.06 -19.22
CA GLU A 26 -8.33 -1.52 -20.58
C GLU A 26 -7.91 -2.50 -21.68
N LYS A 27 -7.38 -3.69 -21.33
CA LYS A 27 -6.88 -4.72 -22.27
C LYS A 27 -5.88 -4.18 -23.30
N ARG A 28 -5.10 -3.16 -22.93
CA ARG A 28 -4.11 -2.54 -23.82
C ARG A 28 -2.79 -3.30 -23.82
N GLY A 29 -2.04 -3.17 -24.91
CA GLY A 29 -0.65 -3.62 -24.96
C GLY A 29 0.22 -2.82 -23.98
N VAL A 30 1.29 -3.44 -23.47
CA VAL A 30 2.18 -2.88 -22.44
C VAL A 30 2.70 -1.49 -22.82
N GLY A 31 3.03 -1.26 -24.10
CA GLY A 31 3.53 0.03 -24.59
C GLY A 31 2.51 1.17 -24.53
N GLU A 32 1.25 0.90 -24.88
CA GLU A 32 0.17 1.90 -24.79
C GLU A 32 -0.26 2.14 -23.34
N ALA A 33 -0.24 1.09 -22.51
CA ALA A 33 -0.57 1.17 -21.08
C ALA A 33 0.38 2.12 -20.33
N ILE A 34 1.67 2.11 -20.66
CA ILE A 34 2.69 3.01 -20.08
C ILE A 34 2.34 4.49 -20.32
N GLY A 35 2.08 4.84 -21.58
CA GLY A 35 1.74 6.21 -21.97
C GLY A 35 0.40 6.67 -21.38
N ARG A 36 -0.58 5.75 -21.33
CA ARG A 36 -1.88 6.01 -20.72
C ARG A 36 -1.79 6.25 -19.21
N ALA A 37 -1.09 5.38 -18.49
CA ALA A 37 -0.86 5.50 -17.05
C ALA A 37 -0.16 6.81 -16.70
N TRP A 38 0.83 7.22 -17.51
CA TRP A 38 1.51 8.51 -17.35
C TRP A 38 0.58 9.71 -17.58
N SER A 39 -0.26 9.67 -18.62
CA SER A 39 -1.26 10.74 -18.86
C SER A 39 -2.25 10.85 -17.71
N VAL A 40 -2.86 9.72 -17.31
CA VAL A 40 -3.87 9.69 -16.23
C VAL A 40 -3.28 10.23 -14.93
N MET A 41 -2.05 9.85 -14.58
CA MET A 41 -1.36 10.34 -13.39
C MET A 41 -1.12 11.85 -13.44
N ARG A 42 -0.58 12.36 -14.57
CA ARG A 42 -0.30 13.78 -14.74
C ARG A 42 -1.56 14.65 -14.76
N ASP A 43 -2.64 14.13 -15.34
CA ASP A 43 -3.93 14.83 -15.43
C ASP A 43 -4.69 14.80 -14.09
N ASN A 44 -4.32 13.91 -13.15
CA ASN A 44 -5.00 13.73 -11.86
C ASN A 44 -4.06 13.81 -10.64
N ILE A 45 -2.95 14.55 -10.71
CA ILE A 45 -1.97 14.67 -9.60
C ILE A 45 -2.63 15.09 -8.27
N GLY A 46 -3.55 16.05 -8.30
CA GLY A 46 -4.24 16.53 -7.10
C GLY A 46 -5.05 15.44 -6.40
N PRO A 47 -6.04 14.82 -7.08
CA PRO A 47 -6.78 13.70 -6.54
C PRO A 47 -5.91 12.51 -6.11
N VAL A 48 -4.87 12.17 -6.88
CA VAL A 48 -3.91 11.11 -6.54
C VAL A 48 -3.19 11.43 -5.22
N ALA A 49 -2.74 12.67 -5.03
CA ALA A 49 -2.09 13.08 -3.79
C ALA A 49 -3.03 12.95 -2.57
N ILE A 50 -4.30 13.34 -2.71
CA ILE A 50 -5.31 13.21 -1.64
C ILE A 50 -5.53 11.72 -1.31
N LEU A 51 -5.65 10.87 -2.33
CA LEU A 51 -5.81 9.43 -2.14
C LEU A 51 -4.66 8.84 -1.31
N TYR A 52 -3.41 9.22 -1.62
CA TYR A 52 -2.24 8.77 -0.87
C TYR A 52 -2.20 9.30 0.56
N ILE A 53 -2.64 10.53 0.82
CA ILE A 53 -2.76 11.07 2.17
C ILE A 53 -3.76 10.24 2.98
N ILE A 54 -4.90 9.87 2.38
CA ILE A 54 -5.92 9.04 3.04
C ILE A 54 -5.38 7.64 3.31
N LEU A 55 -4.78 6.99 2.30
CA LEU A 55 -4.14 5.67 2.46
C LEU A 55 -3.11 5.70 3.59
N PHE A 56 -2.23 6.71 3.59
CA PHE A 56 -1.23 6.90 4.63
C PHE A 56 -1.86 7.08 6.02
N ALA A 57 -2.90 7.89 6.15
CA ALA A 57 -3.58 8.11 7.43
C ALA A 57 -4.23 6.82 7.96
N VAL A 58 -4.85 6.01 7.09
CA VAL A 58 -5.45 4.74 7.48
C VAL A 58 -4.38 3.73 7.89
N THR A 59 -3.32 3.57 7.10
CA THR A 59 -2.23 2.63 7.41
C THR A 59 -1.50 3.01 8.71
N LEU A 60 -1.33 4.31 8.96
CA LEU A 60 -0.79 4.81 10.24
C LEU A 60 -1.76 4.50 11.40
N GLY A 61 -3.06 4.76 11.23
CA GLY A 61 -4.08 4.46 12.24
C GLY A 61 -4.14 2.98 12.62
N VAL A 62 -4.09 2.09 11.63
CA VAL A 62 -4.07 0.64 11.85
C VAL A 62 -2.77 0.20 12.55
N GLY A 63 -1.62 0.73 12.11
CA GLY A 63 -0.33 0.44 12.72
C GLY A 63 -0.26 0.87 14.19
N LEU A 64 -0.74 2.07 14.51
CA LEU A 64 -0.81 2.54 15.89
C LEU A 64 -1.81 1.73 16.72
N GLY A 65 -2.95 1.36 16.16
CA GLY A 65 -3.94 0.51 16.83
C GLY A 65 -3.37 -0.85 17.23
N LEU A 66 -2.64 -1.49 16.32
CA LEU A 66 -1.90 -2.73 16.59
C LEU A 66 -0.84 -2.54 17.68
N LEU A 67 -0.06 -1.46 17.59
CA LEU A 67 0.98 -1.16 18.58
C LEU A 67 0.38 -0.98 19.97
N ILE A 68 -0.73 -0.24 20.10
CA ILE A 68 -1.39 0.00 21.39
C ILE A 68 -1.99 -1.30 21.95
N LEU A 69 -2.64 -2.10 21.11
CA LEU A 69 -3.26 -3.35 21.51
C LEU A 69 -2.24 -4.35 22.08
N PHE A 70 -1.04 -4.38 21.50
CA PHE A 70 0.04 -5.29 21.89
C PHE A 70 1.18 -4.62 22.67
N ALA A 71 1.07 -3.34 23.02
CA ALA A 71 2.04 -2.66 23.88
C ALA A 71 2.28 -3.41 25.21
N PRO A 72 1.26 -3.98 25.88
CA PRO A 72 1.46 -4.76 27.10
C PRO A 72 2.36 -5.99 26.91
N SER A 73 2.34 -6.65 25.75
CA SER A 73 3.20 -7.81 25.49
C SER A 73 4.68 -7.40 25.31
N GLY A 74 4.92 -6.24 24.70
CA GLY A 74 6.27 -5.66 24.64
C GLY A 74 6.83 -5.34 26.03
N VAL A 75 5.98 -4.78 26.92
CA VAL A 75 6.37 -4.47 28.31
C VAL A 75 6.67 -5.73 29.11
N THR A 76 5.86 -6.80 28.98
CA THR A 76 6.12 -8.05 29.70
C THR A 76 7.42 -8.72 29.26
N ILE A 77 7.72 -8.71 27.95
CA ILE A 77 9.01 -9.20 27.44
C ILE A 77 10.17 -8.37 28.01
N PHE A 78 10.07 -7.04 27.94
CA PHE A 78 11.11 -6.14 28.45
C PHE A 78 11.39 -6.36 29.95
N LEU A 79 10.34 -6.44 30.77
CA LEU A 79 10.46 -6.69 32.21
C LEU A 79 11.04 -8.08 32.52
N SER A 80 10.74 -9.10 31.70
CA SER A 80 11.31 -10.44 31.86
C SER A 80 12.80 -10.53 31.50
N MET A 81 13.29 -9.63 30.64
CA MET A 81 14.70 -9.53 30.23
C MET A 81 15.52 -8.62 31.13
N LEU A 82 14.88 -7.72 31.89
CA LEU A 82 15.53 -6.78 32.82
C LEU A 82 16.55 -7.45 33.78
N PRO A 83 16.29 -8.65 34.34
CA PRO A 83 17.25 -9.34 35.18
C PRO A 83 18.53 -9.79 34.48
N LEU A 84 18.47 -10.14 33.17
CA LEU A 84 19.68 -10.39 32.37
C LEU A 84 20.49 -9.10 32.19
N ILE A 85 19.80 -7.99 31.89
CA ILE A 85 20.42 -6.70 31.62
C ILE A 85 21.09 -6.13 32.87
N THR A 86 20.48 -6.35 34.04
CA THR A 86 20.96 -5.87 35.35
C THR A 86 21.89 -6.85 36.07
N GLY A 87 22.14 -8.04 35.50
CA GLY A 87 23.03 -9.06 36.07
C GLY A 87 22.48 -9.77 37.32
N SER A 88 21.18 -9.64 37.61
CA SER A 88 20.57 -10.15 38.85
C SER A 88 20.23 -11.65 38.82
N GLY A 89 20.51 -12.37 37.72
CA GLY A 89 20.45 -13.85 37.63
C GLY A 89 19.06 -14.48 37.77
N ALA A 90 18.06 -13.75 38.28
CA ALA A 90 16.70 -14.19 38.50
C ALA A 90 15.88 -14.01 37.21
N LEU A 91 16.00 -14.97 36.29
CA LEU A 91 15.11 -15.06 35.15
C LEU A 91 13.73 -15.56 35.61
N ASN A 92 12.70 -14.74 35.39
CA ASN A 92 11.33 -15.13 35.67
C ASN A 92 10.78 -15.94 34.49
N THR A 93 11.17 -17.22 34.40
CA THR A 93 10.93 -18.11 33.26
C THR A 93 9.45 -18.17 32.85
N GLY A 94 8.53 -18.07 33.82
CA GLY A 94 7.08 -18.01 33.55
C GLY A 94 6.67 -16.74 32.80
N LEU A 95 7.20 -15.57 33.18
CA LEU A 95 6.92 -14.30 32.51
C LEU A 95 7.55 -14.26 31.11
N LEU A 96 8.75 -14.82 30.96
CA LEU A 96 9.44 -14.97 29.68
C LEU A 96 8.63 -15.84 28.71
N THR A 97 8.15 -16.98 29.19
CA THR A 97 7.33 -17.91 28.39
C THR A 97 6.01 -17.26 27.97
N ALA A 98 5.31 -16.58 28.90
CA ALA A 98 4.11 -15.83 28.60
C ALA A 98 4.36 -14.69 27.59
N GLY A 99 5.48 -13.96 27.73
CA GLY A 99 5.89 -12.91 26.81
C GLY A 99 6.15 -13.42 25.40
N ILE A 100 6.87 -14.55 25.25
CA ILE A 100 7.13 -15.18 23.95
C ILE A 100 5.83 -15.63 23.28
N VAL A 101 4.92 -16.28 24.02
CA VAL A 101 3.63 -16.72 23.46
C VAL A 101 2.81 -15.53 22.95
N LEU A 102 2.72 -14.45 23.74
CA LEU A 102 2.02 -13.23 23.32
C LEU A 102 2.68 -12.55 22.12
N PHE A 103 4.01 -12.62 22.01
CA PHE A 103 4.74 -12.07 20.88
C PHE A 103 4.52 -12.87 19.58
N VAL A 104 4.47 -14.20 19.66
CA VAL A 104 4.13 -15.04 18.50
C VAL A 104 2.70 -14.73 18.02
N LEU A 105 1.75 -14.61 18.96
CA LEU A 105 0.38 -14.19 18.63
C LEU A 105 0.33 -12.80 18.00
N PHE A 106 1.15 -11.86 18.49
CA PHE A 106 1.29 -10.53 17.88
C PHE A 106 1.79 -10.59 16.44
N ILE A 107 2.81 -11.40 16.16
CA ILE A 107 3.33 -11.56 14.79
C ILE A 107 2.24 -12.10 13.86
N ILE A 108 1.53 -13.14 14.28
CA ILE A 108 0.44 -13.74 13.48
C ILE A 108 -0.67 -12.71 13.23
N ALA A 109 -1.11 -12.01 14.28
CA ALA A 109 -2.13 -10.96 14.15
C ALA A 109 -1.67 -9.83 13.21
N SER A 110 -0.42 -9.38 13.34
CA SER A 110 0.16 -8.34 12.50
C SER A 110 0.23 -8.76 11.02
N TRP A 111 0.56 -10.03 10.75
CA TRP A 111 0.55 -10.58 9.40
C TRP A 111 -0.84 -10.62 8.79
N ILE A 112 -1.84 -11.04 9.56
CA ILE A 112 -3.23 -11.06 9.10
C ILE A 112 -3.70 -9.64 8.77
N VAL A 113 -3.44 -8.68 9.66
CA VAL A 113 -3.81 -7.28 9.43
C VAL A 113 -3.08 -6.72 8.20
N GLN A 114 -1.78 -7.02 8.04
CA GLN A 114 -1.04 -6.59 6.84
C GLN A 114 -1.61 -7.18 5.55
N ALA A 115 -2.00 -8.45 5.54
CA ALA A 115 -2.64 -9.07 4.39
C ALA A 115 -3.96 -8.38 4.03
N VAL A 116 -4.80 -8.11 5.03
CA VAL A 116 -6.07 -7.37 4.83
C VAL A 116 -5.82 -5.96 4.32
N MET A 117 -4.85 -5.25 4.91
CA MET A 117 -4.49 -3.90 4.48
C MET A 117 -4.00 -3.89 3.04
N THR A 118 -3.15 -4.83 2.65
CA THR A 118 -2.65 -4.93 1.27
C THR A 118 -3.79 -5.12 0.26
N VAL A 119 -4.76 -5.99 0.58
CA VAL A 119 -5.93 -6.22 -0.28
C VAL A 119 -6.82 -4.99 -0.34
N TRP A 120 -7.05 -4.33 0.80
CA TRP A 120 -7.85 -3.11 0.87
C TRP A 120 -7.21 -1.96 0.09
N GLU A 121 -5.92 -1.70 0.25
CA GLU A 121 -5.18 -0.66 -0.49
C GLU A 121 -5.26 -0.92 -2.01
N THR A 122 -5.08 -2.17 -2.43
CA THR A 122 -5.20 -2.57 -3.83
C THR A 122 -6.61 -2.30 -4.36
N ALA A 123 -7.66 -2.65 -3.61
CA ALA A 123 -9.04 -2.43 -4.01
C ALA A 123 -9.37 -0.93 -4.15
N VAL A 124 -8.92 -0.10 -3.19
CA VAL A 124 -9.10 1.35 -3.22
C VAL A 124 -8.41 1.97 -4.44
N MET A 125 -7.19 1.53 -4.74
CA MET A 125 -6.44 2.01 -5.91
C MET A 125 -7.12 1.66 -7.23
N ILE A 126 -7.75 0.48 -7.34
CA ILE A 126 -8.52 0.09 -8.53
C ILE A 126 -9.74 1.00 -8.71
N PHE A 127 -10.52 1.26 -7.65
CA PHE A 127 -11.68 2.15 -7.73
C PHE A 127 -11.28 3.57 -8.10
N ALA A 128 -10.20 4.08 -7.49
CA ALA A 128 -9.68 5.40 -7.83
C ALA A 128 -9.24 5.48 -9.30
N TYR A 129 -8.54 4.46 -9.80
CA TYR A 129 -8.13 4.39 -11.21
C TYR A 129 -9.33 4.43 -12.16
N GLN A 130 -10.40 3.67 -11.85
CA GLN A 130 -11.64 3.70 -12.66
C GLN A 130 -12.29 5.09 -12.68
N GLU A 131 -12.27 5.81 -11.57
CA GLU A 131 -12.80 7.17 -11.50
C GLU A 131 -11.94 8.17 -12.29
N PHE A 132 -10.61 8.01 -12.25
CA PHE A 132 -9.69 8.85 -13.02
C PHE A 132 -9.81 8.64 -14.53
N ILE A 133 -10.05 7.42 -15.00
CA ILE A 133 -10.32 7.17 -16.42
C ILE A 133 -11.61 7.84 -16.88
N LYS A 134 -12.67 7.82 -16.05
CA LYS A 134 -13.95 8.50 -16.38
C LYS A 134 -13.77 10.01 -16.54
N LYS A 135 -12.88 10.61 -15.74
CA LYS A 135 -12.60 12.04 -15.76
C LYS A 135 -11.65 12.47 -16.89
N SER A 136 -10.78 11.57 -17.35
CA SER A 136 -9.84 11.79 -18.46
C SER A 136 -10.17 10.85 -19.64
N PRO A 137 -11.33 11.02 -20.31
CA PRO A 137 -11.68 10.22 -21.47
C PRO A 137 -10.63 10.41 -22.57
N LEU A 138 -10.43 9.37 -23.37
CA LEU A 138 -9.43 9.37 -24.44
C LEU A 138 -9.68 10.55 -25.39
N PRO A 139 -8.62 11.18 -25.93
CA PRO A 139 -8.77 11.94 -27.17
C PRO A 139 -9.41 11.01 -28.19
N ALA A 140 -10.50 11.45 -28.83
CA ALA A 140 -11.14 10.67 -29.88
C ALA A 140 -10.07 10.17 -30.84
N ALA A 141 -10.09 8.87 -31.15
CA ALA A 141 -9.18 8.31 -32.14
C ALA A 141 -9.22 9.19 -33.40
N PRO A 142 -8.08 9.45 -34.07
CA PRO A 142 -8.13 10.02 -35.40
C PRO A 142 -9.10 9.18 -36.20
N THR A 143 -10.10 9.82 -36.80
CA THR A 143 -11.10 9.17 -37.65
C THR A 143 -10.35 8.27 -38.63
N GLU A 144 -10.29 6.96 -38.35
CA GLU A 144 -9.95 5.99 -39.36
C GLU A 144 -10.99 6.22 -40.46
N THR A 145 -10.50 6.77 -41.56
CA THR A 145 -11.26 6.91 -42.78
C THR A 145 -11.61 5.47 -43.14
N GLN A 146 -12.82 5.03 -42.78
CA GLN A 146 -13.34 3.76 -43.25
C GLN A 146 -13.12 3.76 -44.76
N PRO A 147 -12.38 2.80 -45.33
CA PRO A 147 -12.35 2.67 -46.77
C PRO A 147 -13.79 2.42 -47.18
N GLN A 148 -14.39 3.41 -47.82
CA GLN A 148 -15.68 3.28 -48.49
C GLN A 148 -15.52 2.08 -49.43
N ILE A 149 -16.12 0.96 -49.05
CA ILE A 149 -16.23 -0.20 -49.93
C ILE A 149 -17.17 0.26 -51.05
N ALA A 150 -16.57 0.74 -52.12
CA ALA A 150 -17.22 0.94 -53.40
C ALA A 150 -17.26 -0.42 -54.10
N ALA A 151 -18.42 -1.06 -54.10
CA ALA A 151 -19.00 -1.88 -55.19
C ALA A 151 -20.25 -2.60 -54.67
#